data_AF-A0A956W2K9-F1
#
_entry.id   AF-A0A956W2K9-F1
#
_cell.length_a   1.000
_cell.length_b   1.000
_cell.length_c   1.000
_cell.angle_alpha   90.00
_cell.angle_beta   90.00
_cell.angle_gamma   90.00
#
_symmetry.space_group_name_H-M   'P 1'
#
loop_
_entity.id
_entity.type
_entity.pdbx_description
1 polymer ?
#
loop_
_entity_poly.entity_id
_entity_poly.type
_entity_poly.pdbx_seq_one_letter_code
_entity_poly.pdbx_strand_id
1 'polypeptide(L)' 'LLPAEFTLTELQRVYEAILGETMDKRNFRRRVVGLGVVKESGGWRKTGAHRPARLYEFTSRAPVTLG' A
#
# COMPACT_ATOMS: atom_id res chain seq x y z
N LEU A 1 -10.26 -5.12 5.52
CA LEU A 1 -9.00 -4.71 6.21
C LEU A 1 -7.85 -5.50 5.59
N LEU A 2 -6.67 -4.88 5.43
CA LEU A 2 -5.58 -5.44 4.61
C LEU A 2 -4.97 -6.71 5.22
N PRO A 3 -4.55 -7.69 4.38
CA PRO A 3 -3.74 -8.83 4.82
C PRO A 3 -2.37 -8.39 5.35
N ALA A 4 -1.61 -9.32 5.94
CA ALA A 4 -0.25 -9.04 6.43
C ALA A 4 0.69 -8.52 5.33
N GLU A 5 0.56 -9.06 4.12
CA GLU A 5 1.25 -8.60 2.92
C GLU A 5 0.26 -8.18 1.84
N PHE A 6 0.46 -6.98 1.30
CA PHE A 6 -0.43 -6.36 0.34
C PHE A 6 0.33 -5.65 -0.77
N THR A 7 -0.35 -5.40 -1.87
CA THR A 7 0.14 -4.53 -2.96
C THR A 7 -0.20 -3.08 -2.64
N LEU A 8 0.58 -2.13 -3.19
CA LEU A 8 0.27 -0.71 -3.04
C LEU A 8 -1.09 -0.32 -3.65
N THR A 9 -1.57 -1.08 -4.64
CA THR A 9 -2.91 -0.86 -5.21
C THR A 9 -4.01 -1.28 -4.24
N GLU A 10 -3.83 -2.38 -3.49
CA GLU A 10 -4.77 -2.76 -2.44
C GLU A 10 -4.80 -1.73 -1.32
N LEU A 11 -3.63 -1.23 -0.90
CA LEU A 11 -3.53 -0.16 0.09
C LEU A 11 -4.24 1.12 -0.39
N GLN A 12 -3.98 1.54 -1.64
CA GLN A 12 -4.62 2.71 -2.24
C GLN A 12 -6.15 2.60 -2.20
N ARG A 13 -6.70 1.45 -2.63
CA ARG A 13 -8.16 1.23 -2.63
C ARG A 13 -8.78 1.35 -1.25
N VAL A 14 -8.09 0.90 -0.20
CA VAL A 14 -8.57 1.04 1.17
C VAL A 14 -8.58 2.51 1.60
N TYR A 15 -7.54 3.28 1.27
CA TYR A 15 -7.50 4.71 1.54
C TYR A 15 -8.60 5.47 0.79
N GLU A 16 -8.77 5.20 -0.51
CA GLU A 16 -9.82 5.80 -1.34
C GLU A 16 -11.22 5.46 -0.80
N ALA A 17 -11.44 4.22 -0.36
CA ALA A 17 -12.72 3.80 0.24
C ALA A 17 -13.01 4.50 1.58
N ILE A 18 -11.97 4.80 2.38
CA ILE A 18 -12.11 5.51 3.66
C ILE A 18 -12.33 7.01 3.44
N LEU A 19 -11.59 7.61 2.50
CA LEU A 19 -11.63 9.05 2.22
C LEU A 19 -12.79 9.46 1.30
N GLY A 20 -13.34 8.52 0.52
CA GLY A 20 -14.39 8.78 -0.46
C GLY A 20 -13.90 9.52 -1.71
N GLU A 21 -12.60 9.55 -1.96
CA GLU A 21 -11.97 10.23 -3.10
C GLU A 21 -10.96 9.34 -3.82
N THR A 22 -10.72 9.60 -5.10
CA THR A 22 -9.69 8.90 -5.88
C THR A 22 -8.33 9.54 -5.68
N MET A 23 -7.29 8.73 -5.56
CA MET A 23 -5.91 9.18 -5.39
C MET A 23 -5.10 8.95 -6.67
N ASP A 24 -4.24 9.90 -7.01
CA ASP A 24 -3.25 9.67 -8.07
C ASP A 24 -2.28 8.56 -7.65
N LYS A 25 -2.18 7.52 -8.49
CA LYS A 25 -1.39 6.32 -8.21
C LYS A 25 0.09 6.61 -7.99
N ARG A 26 0.67 7.55 -8.75
CA ARG A 26 2.11 7.87 -8.67
C ARG A 26 2.42 8.64 -7.39
N ASN A 27 1.58 9.62 -7.07
CA ASN A 27 1.68 10.41 -5.85
C ASN A 27 1.44 9.56 -4.61
N PHE A 28 0.44 8.69 -4.63
CA PHE A 28 0.17 7.75 -3.55
C PHE A 28 1.38 6.88 -3.25
N ARG A 29 1.91 6.20 -4.29
CA ARG A 29 3.10 5.34 -4.16
C ARG A 29 4.30 6.12 -3.61
N ARG A 30 4.58 7.30 -4.17
CA ARG A 30 5.70 8.14 -3.70
C ARG A 30 5.52 8.53 -2.23
N ARG A 31 4.31 8.89 -1.81
CA ARG A 31 4.01 9.30 -0.43
C ARG A 31 4.17 8.14 0.55
N VAL A 32 3.52 6.99 0.32
CA VAL A 32 3.55 5.87 1.28
C VAL A 32 4.94 5.25 1.42
N VAL A 33 5.69 5.15 0.32
CA VAL A 33 7.08 4.69 0.38
C VAL A 33 7.99 5.75 1.00
N GLY A 34 7.83 7.02 0.62
CA GLY A 34 8.64 8.12 1.11
C GLY A 34 8.46 8.41 2.61
N LEU A 35 7.27 8.15 3.15
CA LEU A 35 7.00 8.25 4.59
C LEU A 35 7.56 7.06 5.39
N GLY A 36 8.10 6.01 4.74
CA GLY A 36 8.63 4.84 5.41
C GLY A 36 7.58 4.02 6.17
N VAL A 37 6.29 4.19 5.84
CA VAL A 37 5.19 3.46 6.51
C VAL A 37 5.06 2.02 6.00
N VAL A 38 5.62 1.73 4.83
CA VAL A 38 5.65 0.40 4.23
C VAL A 38 7.06 0.05 3.78
N LYS A 39 7.38 -1.24 3.82
CA LYS A 39 8.60 -1.82 3.26
C LYS A 39 8.26 -2.97 2.33
N GLU A 40 9.15 -3.26 1.38
CA GLU A 40 9.01 -4.42 0.51
C GLU A 40 9.20 -5.69 1.32
N SER A 41 8.30 -6.67 1.14
CA SER A 41 8.41 -7.96 1.83
C SER A 41 9.23 -8.99 1.05
N GLY A 42 9.70 -8.63 -0.15
CA GLY A 42 10.41 -9.52 -1.08
C GLY A 42 9.48 -10.39 -1.95
N GLY A 43 8.19 -10.42 -1.63
CA GLY A 43 7.19 -11.19 -2.36
C GLY A 43 6.64 -10.50 -3.61
N TRP A 44 5.99 -11.30 -4.46
CA TRP A 44 5.26 -10.85 -5.62
C TRP A 44 3.91 -11.57 -5.70
N ARG A 45 2.86 -10.85 -6.08
CA ARG A 45 1.52 -11.41 -6.28
C ARG A 45 1.11 -11.26 -7.74
N LYS A 46 0.84 -12.40 -8.39
CA LYS A 46 0.28 -12.42 -9.74
C LYS A 46 -1.24 -12.40 -9.65
N THR A 47 -1.84 -11.39 -10.26
CA THR A 47 -3.30 -11.29 -10.40
C THR A 47 -3.63 -11.18 -11.88
N GLY A 48 -4.29 -12.23 -12.41
CA GLY A 48 -4.61 -12.32 -13.84
C GLY A 48 -3.38 -12.42 -14.75
N ALA A 49 -3.53 -11.91 -15.98
CA ALA A 49 -2.51 -11.97 -17.03
C ALA A 49 -1.44 -10.87 -16.93
N HIS A 50 -1.59 -9.93 -16.00
CA HIS A 50 -0.64 -8.81 -15.86
C HIS A 50 0.65 -9.23 -15.15
N ARG A 51 1.67 -8.35 -15.25
CA ARG A 51 2.92 -8.51 -14.50
C ARG A 51 2.61 -8.61 -13.00
N PRO A 52 3.32 -9.49 -12.26
CA PRO A 52 3.16 -9.59 -10.82
C PRO A 52 3.37 -8.23 -10.13
N ALA A 53 2.52 -7.93 -9.15
CA ALA A 53 2.66 -6.77 -8.30
C ALA A 53 3.60 -7.10 -7.12
N ARG A 54 4.45 -6.15 -6.74
CA ARG A 54 5.33 -6.30 -5.58
C ARG A 54 4.51 -6.25 -4.29
N LEU A 55 4.87 -7.10 -3.33
CA LEU A 55 4.26 -7.13 -2.00
C LEU A 55 5.02 -6.22 -1.02
N TYR A 56 4.23 -5.65 -0.13
CA TYR A 56 4.64 -4.73 0.92
C TYR A 56 3.98 -5.14 2.23
N GLU A 57 4.63 -4.77 3.32
CA GLU A 57 4.10 -4.85 4.68
C GLU A 57 4.31 -3.52 5.40
N PHE A 58 3.49 -3.24 6.40
CA PHE A 58 3.69 -2.05 7.25
C PHE A 58 4.97 -2.18 8.06
N THR A 59 5.72 -1.09 8.17
CA THR A 59 6.96 -1.04 8.98
C THR A 59 6.66 -1.08 10.48
N SER A 60 5.49 -0.61 10.89
CA SER A 60 4.98 -0.71 12.24
C SER A 60 3.48 -1.02 12.23
N ARG A 61 3.03 -1.82 13.19
CA ARG A 61 1.60 -2.04 13.46
C ARG A 61 1.06 -1.08 14.53
N ALA A 62 1.92 -0.27 15.13
CA ALA A 62 1.49 0.78 16.04
C ALA A 62 0.82 1.91 15.25
N PRO A 63 -0.26 2.53 15.76
CA PRO A 63 -0.86 3.70 15.14
C PRO A 63 0.21 4.80 14.96
N VAL A 64 0.34 5.31 13.74
CA VAL A 64 1.15 6.51 13.51
C VAL A 64 0.31 7.70 13.99
N THR A 65 0.67 8.27 15.13
CA THR A 65 0.13 9.56 15.58
C THR A 65 0.87 10.67 14.85
N LEU A 66 0.19 11.33 13.91
CA LEU A 66 0.65 12.63 13.38
C LEU A 66 0.34 13.68 14.45
N GLY A 67 1.34 14.03 15.25
CA GLY A 67 1.30 15.17 16.16
C GLY A 67 1.57 16.48 15.43
#